data_AF-A0A920RTL5-F1
#
_entry.id   AF-A0A920RTL5-F1
#
_cell.length_a   1.000
_cell.length_b   1.000
_cell.length_c   1.000
_cell.angle_alpha   90.00
_cell.angle_beta   90.00
_cell.angle_gamma   90.00
#
_symmetry.space_group_name_H-M   'P 1'
#
loop_
_entity.id
_entity.type
_entity.pdbx_description
1 polymer ?
#
loop_
_entity_poly.entity_id
_entity_poly.type
_entity_poly.pdbx_seq_one_letter_code
_entity_poly.pdbx_strand_id
1 'polypeptide(L)'
;MGRKFQVRFKKSDSYSVLIFLIGELGAGKTTLCKGFLKGLGHKDVVKSPTYNLVETYEFSNLVVFHFDFYQISHQKELSNVGIQEYLDTNNSISIIEWPEKMASFYLILTYR
;
A
#
# COMPACT_ATOMS: atom_id res chain seq x y z
N MET A 1 -18.32 15.13 13.13
CA MET A 1 -17.58 15.33 11.87
C MET A 1 -16.68 14.11 11.67
N GLY A 2 -17.21 13.06 11.02
CA GLY A 2 -16.51 11.77 10.92
C GLY A 2 -15.35 11.87 9.95
N ARG A 3 -14.13 11.56 10.41
CA ARG A 3 -12.94 11.50 9.55
C ARG A 3 -13.21 10.45 8.46
N LYS A 4 -13.24 10.85 7.20
CA LYS A 4 -13.45 9.93 6.07
C LYS A 4 -12.25 8.99 5.98
N PHE A 5 -12.46 7.72 6.30
CA PHE A 5 -11.48 6.64 6.15
C PHE A 5 -12.14 5.54 5.31
N GLN A 6 -11.50 5.19 4.19
CA GLN A 6 -11.99 4.18 3.27
C GLN A 6 -10.89 3.15 3.00
N VAL A 7 -11.29 1.89 2.99
CA VAL A 7 -10.47 0.76 2.55
C VAL A 7 -11.08 0.21 1.27
N ARG A 8 -10.26 -0.04 0.24
CA ARG A 8 -10.68 -0.75 -0.98
C ARG A 8 -9.76 -1.92 -1.23
N PHE A 9 -10.33 -3.03 -1.69
CA PHE A 9 -9.62 -4.26 -2.03
C PHE A 9 -9.71 -4.51 -3.52
N LYS A 10 -8.63 -4.97 -4.13
CA LYS A 10 -8.62 -5.51 -5.50
C LYS A 10 -7.72 -6.74 -5.58
N LYS A 11 -8.18 -7.76 -6.30
CA LYS A 11 -7.34 -8.89 -6.71
C LYS A 11 -6.71 -8.55 -8.07
N SER A 12 -5.41 -8.79 -8.22
CA SER A 12 -4.71 -8.70 -9.50
C SER A 12 -4.67 -10.07 -10.21
N ASP A 13 -4.28 -10.05 -11.48
CA ASP A 13 -4.11 -11.24 -12.31
C ASP A 13 -2.99 -12.17 -11.78
N SER A 14 -2.07 -11.64 -10.97
CA SER A 14 -0.89 -12.34 -10.41
C SER A 14 -1.13 -12.94 -9.02
N TYR A 15 -2.38 -13.16 -8.60
CA TYR A 15 -2.71 -13.54 -7.22
C TYR A 15 -2.21 -12.53 -6.16
N SER A 16 -2.00 -11.27 -6.55
CA SER A 16 -1.70 -10.19 -5.60
C SER A 16 -2.98 -9.48 -5.16
N VAL A 17 -3.01 -8.97 -3.93
CA VAL A 17 -4.11 -8.18 -3.40
C VAL A 17 -3.65 -6.75 -3.14
N LEU A 18 -4.40 -5.78 -3.65
CA LEU A 18 -4.17 -4.36 -3.40
C LEU A 18 -5.15 -3.87 -2.34
N ILE A 19 -4.62 -3.21 -1.30
CA ILE A 19 -5.38 -2.60 -0.21
C ILE A 19 -5.11 -1.10 -0.23
N PHE A 20 -6.09 -0.32 -0.64
CA PHE A 20 -5.98 1.13 -0.72
C PHE A 20 -6.51 1.78 0.56
N LEU A 21 -5.66 2.54 1.26
CA LEU A 21 -6.00 3.25 2.49
C LEU A 21 -6.15 4.75 2.20
N ILE A 22 -7.39 5.21 2.17
CA ILE A 22 -7.76 6.58 1.79
C ILE A 22 -8.30 7.31 3.01
N GLY A 23 -7.77 8.50 3.28
CA GLY A 23 -8.26 9.36 4.34
C GLY A 23 -7.27 10.45 4.70
N GLU A 24 -7.72 11.42 5.48
CA GLU A 24 -6.94 12.58 5.89
C GLU A 24 -5.69 12.20 6.72
N LEU A 25 -4.77 13.17 6.89
CA LEU A 25 -3.66 13.01 7.83
C LEU A 25 -4.21 12.75 9.23
N GLY A 26 -3.67 11.74 9.93
CA GLY A 26 -4.18 11.34 11.24
C GLY A 26 -5.49 10.53 11.22
N ALA A 27 -5.99 10.11 10.06
CA ALA A 27 -7.16 9.21 9.96
C ALA A 27 -6.88 7.77 10.46
N GLY A 28 -5.61 7.42 10.75
CA GLY A 28 -5.24 6.10 11.26
C GLY A 28 -4.85 5.07 10.20
N LYS A 29 -4.54 5.48 8.97
CA LYS A 29 -4.10 4.62 7.86
C LYS A 29 -2.93 3.70 8.27
N THR A 30 -1.82 4.27 8.74
CA THR A 30 -0.68 3.50 9.26
C THR A 30 -1.06 2.62 10.45
N THR A 31 -1.96 3.07 11.34
CA THR A 31 -2.43 2.25 12.46
C THR A 31 -3.15 1.00 11.98
N LEU A 32 -3.97 1.10 10.93
CA LEU A 32 -4.62 -0.06 10.33
C LEU A 32 -3.59 -1.00 9.70
N CYS A 33 -2.63 -0.48 8.94
CA CYS A 33 -1.55 -1.29 8.35
C CYS A 33 -0.78 -2.07 9.42
N LYS A 34 -0.40 -1.41 10.53
CA LYS A 34 0.24 -2.05 11.69
C LYS A 34 -0.61 -3.17 12.28
N GLY A 35 -1.91 -2.94 12.46
CA GLY A 35 -2.83 -3.95 12.96
C GLY A 35 -2.94 -5.16 12.01
N PHE A 36 -2.98 -4.90 10.70
CA PHE A 36 -3.05 -5.93 9.67
C PHE A 36 -1.81 -6.83 9.67
N LEU A 37 -0.61 -6.24 9.63
CA LEU A 37 0.66 -6.97 9.67
C LEU A 37 0.81 -7.80 10.95
N LYS A 38 0.41 -7.24 12.10
CA LYS A 38 0.38 -7.98 13.37
C LYS A 38 -0.61 -9.16 13.33
N GLY A 39 -1.79 -8.97 12.75
CA GLY A 39 -2.79 -10.03 12.56
C GLY A 39 -2.28 -11.16 11.66
N LEU A 40 -1.41 -10.86 10.70
CA LEU A 40 -0.69 -11.85 9.88
C LEU A 40 0.47 -12.54 10.61
N GLY A 41 0.80 -12.12 11.84
CA GLY A 41 1.84 -12.72 12.65
C GLY A 41 3.21 -12.04 12.56
N HIS A 42 3.31 -10.84 11.97
CA HIS A 42 4.55 -10.05 12.02
C HIS A 42 4.81 -9.60 13.46
N LYS A 43 6.02 -9.86 13.97
CA LYS A 43 6.37 -9.66 15.38
C LYS A 43 7.15 -8.39 15.65
N ASP A 44 7.82 -7.85 14.64
CA ASP A 44 8.68 -6.68 14.81
C ASP A 44 7.90 -5.36 14.72
N VAL A 45 8.63 -4.27 14.96
CA VAL A 45 8.08 -2.92 14.85
C VAL A 45 7.86 -2.58 13.38
N VAL A 46 6.59 -2.52 12.99
CA VAL A 46 6.16 -1.98 11.69
C VAL A 46 6.46 -0.48 11.64
N LYS A 47 7.25 -0.06 10.64
CA LYS A 47 7.60 1.34 10.39
C LYS A 47 6.69 1.90 9.31
N SER A 48 6.38 3.20 9.40
CA SER A 48 5.86 3.90 8.21
C SER A 48 7.03 4.07 7.23
N PRO A 49 6.82 3.85 5.92
CA PRO A 49 7.75 4.17 4.85
C PRO A 49 7.89 5.71 4.70
N THR A 50 8.27 6.41 5.76
CA THR A 50 8.34 7.87 5.76
C THR A 50 9.52 8.40 4.93
N TYR A 51 10.55 7.57 4.71
CA TYR A 51 11.75 7.92 3.94
C TYR A 51 12.04 6.95 2.79
N ASN A 52 11.71 5.66 2.98
CA ASN A 52 11.71 4.67 1.91
C ASN A 52 10.29 4.64 1.33
N LEU A 53 10.11 4.66 0.02
CA LEU A 53 8.77 4.65 -0.58
C LEU A 53 7.98 3.35 -0.32
N VAL A 54 8.68 2.30 0.06
CA VAL A 54 8.14 0.98 0.35
C VAL A 54 8.89 0.34 1.52
N GLU A 55 8.14 -0.32 2.39
CA GLU A 55 8.67 -1.28 3.37
C GLU A 55 8.14 -2.68 3.03
N THR A 56 9.02 -3.68 3.10
CA THR A 56 8.71 -5.07 2.72
C THR A 56 8.67 -5.95 3.97
N TYR A 57 7.62 -6.76 4.08
CA TYR A 57 7.42 -7.69 5.17
C TYR A 57 7.24 -9.10 4.60
N GLU A 58 8.21 -9.97 4.86
CA GLU A 58 8.20 -11.35 4.37
C GLU A 58 7.54 -12.29 5.37
N PHE A 59 6.69 -13.17 4.84
CA PHE A 59 6.06 -14.29 5.53
C PHE A 59 6.34 -15.57 4.73
N SER A 60 5.97 -16.74 5.28
CA SER A 60 6.34 -18.03 4.70
C SER A 60 5.95 -18.22 3.23
N ASN A 61 4.73 -17.82 2.83
CA ASN A 61 4.21 -17.95 1.46
C ASN A 61 3.58 -16.65 0.95
N LEU A 62 3.90 -15.53 1.58
CA LEU A 62 3.26 -14.24 1.35
C LEU A 62 4.27 -13.12 1.56
N VAL A 63 4.27 -12.13 0.69
CA VAL A 63 5.00 -10.88 0.91
C VAL A 63 4.02 -9.73 1.03
N VAL A 64 4.22 -8.85 2.01
CA VAL A 64 3.42 -7.63 2.14
C VAL A 64 4.29 -6.41 1.87
N PHE A 65 3.88 -5.59 0.91
CA PHE A 65 4.48 -4.30 0.62
C PHE A 65 3.63 -3.19 1.23
N HIS A 66 4.25 -2.34 2.04
CA HIS A 66 3.61 -1.16 2.60
C HIS A 66 4.16 0.07 1.89
N PHE A 67 3.30 0.77 1.17
CA PHE A 67 3.61 2.03 0.50
C PHE A 67 2.97 3.21 1.22
N ASP A 68 3.72 4.30 1.34
CA ASP A 68 3.20 5.59 1.81
C ASP A 68 3.58 6.70 0.83
N PHE A 69 2.61 7.15 0.03
CA PHE A 69 2.83 8.17 -0.99
C PHE A 69 2.55 9.59 -0.53
N TYR A 70 2.45 9.83 0.79
CA TYR A 70 2.18 11.16 1.33
C TYR A 70 3.12 12.24 0.77
N GLN A 71 4.42 11.92 0.66
CA GLN A 71 5.47 12.86 0.23
C GLN A 71 5.70 12.87 -1.29
N ILE A 72 5.06 11.98 -2.05
CA ILE A 72 5.20 11.97 -3.51
C ILE A 72 4.54 13.22 -4.10
N SER A 73 5.33 13.95 -4.89
CA SER A 73 4.92 15.17 -5.57
C SER A 73 4.60 14.90 -7.04
N HIS A 74 5.37 14.03 -7.70
CA HIS A 74 5.19 13.72 -9.12
C HIS A 74 5.08 12.22 -9.40
N GLN A 75 4.13 11.87 -10.26
CA GLN A 75 3.87 10.49 -10.65
C GLN A 75 5.08 9.78 -11.30
N LYS A 76 5.98 10.52 -11.96
CA LYS A 76 7.20 9.97 -12.55
C LYS A 76 8.13 9.33 -11.49
N GLU A 77 8.08 9.80 -10.25
CA GLU A 77 8.87 9.23 -9.14
C GLU A 77 8.47 7.78 -8.87
N LEU A 78 7.19 7.43 -9.03
CA LEU A 78 6.68 6.07 -8.82
C LEU A 78 7.21 5.09 -9.88
N SER A 79 7.30 5.55 -11.14
CA SER A 79 7.87 4.74 -12.22
C SER A 79 9.36 4.50 -12.03
N ASN A 80 10.11 5.51 -11.56
CA ASN A 80 11.54 5.38 -11.28
C ASN A 80 11.84 4.38 -10.16
N VAL A 81 10.89 4.18 -9.24
CA VAL A 81 11.00 3.25 -8.10
C VAL A 81 10.62 1.82 -8.49
N GLY A 82 10.14 1.61 -9.72
CA GLY A 82 9.77 0.28 -10.20
C GLY A 82 8.51 -0.26 -9.53
N ILE A 83 7.56 0.61 -9.13
CA ILE A 83 6.34 0.21 -8.40
C ILE A 83 5.58 -0.96 -9.04
N GLN A 84 5.59 -1.04 -10.38
CA GLN A 84 4.93 -2.10 -11.13
C GLN A 84 5.45 -3.50 -10.76
N GLU A 85 6.76 -3.65 -10.51
CA GLU A 85 7.38 -4.93 -10.17
C GLU A 85 6.85 -5.47 -8.83
N TYR A 86 6.59 -4.58 -7.88
CA TYR A 86 5.98 -4.94 -6.59
C TYR A 86 4.52 -5.36 -6.75
N LEU A 87 3.74 -4.62 -7.55
CA LEU A 87 2.32 -4.91 -7.76
C LEU A 87 2.11 -6.25 -8.49
N ASP A 88 3.04 -6.61 -9.38
CA ASP A 88 3.01 -7.84 -10.17
C ASP A 88 3.62 -9.04 -9.43
N THR A 89 4.18 -8.85 -8.23
CA THR A 89 4.75 -9.93 -7.43
C THR A 89 3.66 -10.94 -7.05
N ASN A 90 3.87 -12.21 -7.38
CA ASN A 90 2.94 -13.29 -7.04
C ASN A 90 2.81 -13.50 -5.53
N ASN A 91 1.63 -13.93 -5.08
CA ASN A 91 1.34 -14.20 -3.66
C ASN A 91 1.75 -13.02 -2.76
N SER A 92 1.32 -11.82 -3.12
CA SER A 92 1.66 -10.60 -2.38
C SER A 92 0.43 -9.78 -1.99
N ILE A 93 0.58 -8.95 -0.97
CA ILE A 93 -0.38 -7.92 -0.60
C ILE A 93 0.32 -6.57 -0.65
N SER A 94 -0.22 -5.61 -1.40
CA SER A 94 0.25 -4.23 -1.38
C SER A 94 -0.72 -3.34 -0.63
N ILE A 95 -0.30 -2.83 0.53
CA ILE A 95 -1.04 -1.86 1.33
C ILE A 95 -0.53 -0.47 0.95
N ILE A 96 -1.41 0.36 0.40
CA ILE A 96 -1.05 1.64 -0.20
C ILE A 96 -1.77 2.76 0.52
N GLU A 97 -1.02 3.60 1.24
CA GLU A 97 -1.51 4.86 1.78
C GLU A 97 -1.42 5.98 0.73
N TRP A 98 -2.43 6.85 0.69
CA TRP A 98 -2.53 7.96 -0.28
C TRP A 98 -2.50 7.50 -1.76
N PRO A 99 -3.31 6.51 -2.14
CA PRO A 99 -3.29 5.94 -3.49
C PRO A 99 -3.65 6.93 -4.60
N GLU A 100 -4.35 8.02 -4.29
CA GLU A 100 -4.65 9.12 -5.21
C GLU A 100 -3.39 9.75 -5.82
N LYS A 101 -2.24 9.67 -5.12
CA LYS A 101 -0.94 10.13 -5.61
C LYS A 101 -0.40 9.27 -6.77
N MET A 102 -0.98 8.10 -6.97
CA MET A 102 -0.70 7.22 -8.11
C MET A 102 -1.62 7.48 -9.31
N ALA A 103 -2.39 8.60 -9.34
CA ALA A 103 -3.35 9.03 -10.37
C ALA A 103 -3.54 8.08 -11.59
N SER A 104 -2.61 8.06 -12.55
CA SER A 104 -2.64 7.15 -13.72
C SER A 104 -2.75 5.65 -13.38
N PHE A 105 -1.90 5.13 -12.50
CA PHE A 105 -1.99 3.74 -12.01
C PHE A 105 -3.27 3.52 -11.21
N TYR A 106 -3.64 4.45 -10.34
CA TYR A 106 -4.84 4.30 -9.51
C TYR A 106 -6.12 4.17 -10.34
N LEU A 107 -6.24 4.94 -11.43
CA LEU A 107 -7.37 4.83 -12.36
C LEU A 107 -7.36 3.47 -13.08
N ILE A 108 -6.22 3.04 -13.62
CA ILE A 108 -6.11 1.73 -14.29
C ILE A 108 -6.46 0.60 -13.31
N LEU A 109 -5.99 0.69 -12.07
CA LEU A 109 -6.24 -0.30 -11.05
C LEU A 109 -7.67 -0.25 -10.51
N THR A 110 -8.39 0.86 -10.59
CA THR A 110 -9.76 0.94 -10.06
C THR A 110 -10.84 0.60 -11.11
N TYR A 111 -10.57 0.86 -12.39
CA TYR A 111 -11.56 0.76 -13.47
C TYR A 111 -11.34 -0.41 -14.46
N ARG A 112 -10.36 -1.27 -14.20
CA ARG A 112 -10.24 -2.60 -14.80
C ARG A 112 -10.70 -3.66 -13.81
#